data_AF-A0A1B6KYI5-F1
#
_entry.id   AF-A0A1B6KYI5-F1
#
_cell.length_a   1.000
_cell.length_b   1.000
_cell.length_c   1.000
_cell.angle_alpha   90.00
_cell.angle_beta   90.00
_cell.angle_gamma   90.00
#
_symmetry.space_group_name_H-M   'P 1'
#
loop_
_entity.id
_entity.type
_entity.pdbx_description
1 polymer ?
#
loop_
_entity_poly.entity_id
_entity_poly.type
_entity_poly.pdbx_seq_one_letter_code
_entity_poly.pdbx_strand_id
1 'polypeptide(L)'
;KLERGPKEIFTPDIQKDLLLLEEQEGSVNFKFGVLYTRPAQVSDDEMFSNENGSEEFDRFTGLLGEKVRLKGWDKYKGGLDVKGDMTGRYSVYTIYEGHEIMFHVSTLLPYSKDNRQQVERKRHIGNDIVNIVYVDGGPSEMSHFNPSFIKSQFTHVFAVVSYSTDDHGYRLNVYSEESVPLFGPSLPCPPVFKLSEEFREFLIVKLINGEKAAFNTPTFAQKRERTLDMLIKDLCSEHMGDTSKSVSHMPMLNRRTFSDVLSDPPRGSRRREEARQVEFVRIGQALKLDTIVKGDAPTSLATTGLFKRAPWEPQCFYPDFNHEISCGDSWGDSKLIVATDVGVYLVEDGASHKQIFDKSISVKQLSVVEAHGILLFRADKGRDSKMHVFRLSDFEGDIEAGTRGRADLKEHRLEKTKGCTTYAISRPGGSHLRMVVSL
;
A
#
# COMPACT_ATOMS: atom_id res chain seq x y z
N LYS A 1 15.94 -39.73 4.05
CA LYS A 1 17.05 -39.30 4.94
C LYS A 1 16.85 -37.80 5.21
N LEU A 2 16.40 -37.44 6.42
CA LEU A 2 16.38 -36.05 6.87
C LEU A 2 17.83 -35.70 7.22
N GLU A 3 18.58 -35.15 6.27
CA GLU A 3 20.00 -34.88 6.48
C GLU A 3 20.23 -33.50 7.10
N ARG A 4 20.80 -33.54 8.32
CA ARG A 4 21.50 -32.49 9.07
C ARG A 4 20.60 -31.45 9.75
N GLY A 5 20.77 -31.32 11.06
CA GLY A 5 20.21 -30.22 11.86
C GLY A 5 20.70 -28.85 11.36
N PRO A 6 20.18 -27.75 11.95
CA PRO A 6 20.54 -26.39 11.53
C PRO A 6 22.06 -26.21 11.56
N LYS A 7 22.60 -25.66 10.46
CA LYS A 7 24.03 -25.35 10.31
C LYS A 7 24.23 -23.87 10.63
N GLU A 8 25.25 -23.57 11.43
CA GLU A 8 25.59 -22.21 11.80
C GLU A 8 26.44 -21.54 10.71
N ILE A 9 26.15 -20.27 10.42
CA ILE A 9 26.95 -19.42 9.53
C ILE A 9 27.84 -18.53 10.38
N PHE A 10 29.15 -18.61 10.16
CA PHE A 10 30.14 -17.96 11.03
C PHE A 10 30.64 -16.61 10.51
N THR A 11 30.30 -16.25 9.27
CA THR A 11 30.75 -15.02 8.62
C THR A 11 29.78 -13.88 8.93
N PRO A 12 30.23 -12.77 9.55
CA PRO A 12 29.36 -11.63 9.85
C PRO A 12 28.91 -10.86 8.61
N ASP A 13 29.62 -10.98 7.49
CA ASP A 13 29.26 -10.38 6.20
C ASP A 13 27.84 -10.72 5.75
N ILE A 14 27.30 -11.88 6.16
CA ILE A 14 25.92 -12.27 5.85
C ILE A 14 24.89 -11.26 6.34
N GLN A 15 25.17 -10.49 7.40
CA GLN A 15 24.27 -9.45 7.89
C GLN A 15 24.03 -8.36 6.85
N LYS A 16 25.08 -8.01 6.08
CA LYS A 16 25.00 -7.01 5.03
C LYS A 16 24.20 -7.52 3.85
N ASP A 17 24.43 -8.76 3.45
CA ASP A 17 23.79 -9.36 2.28
C ASP A 17 22.31 -9.68 2.56
N LEU A 18 21.97 -10.08 3.79
CA LEU A 18 20.58 -10.21 4.24
C LEU A 18 19.86 -8.87 4.30
N LEU A 19 20.51 -7.81 4.80
CA LEU A 19 19.93 -6.47 4.83
C LEU A 19 19.61 -5.98 3.41
N LEU A 20 20.55 -6.16 2.48
CA LEU A 20 20.33 -5.81 1.07
C LEU A 20 19.18 -6.60 0.45
N LEU A 21 19.07 -7.90 0.76
CA LEU A 21 17.98 -8.75 0.29
C LEU A 21 16.62 -8.26 0.82
N GLU A 22 16.55 -7.89 2.10
CA GLU A 22 15.34 -7.34 2.73
C GLU A 22 14.95 -5.97 2.14
N GLU A 23 15.92 -5.08 1.93
CA GLU A 23 15.70 -3.78 1.27
C GLU A 23 15.17 -3.95 -0.16
N GLN A 24 15.67 -4.93 -0.91
CA GLN A 24 15.18 -5.24 -2.27
C GLN A 24 13.74 -5.77 -2.27
N GLU A 25 13.36 -6.59 -1.29
CA GLU A 25 11.98 -7.09 -1.14
C GLU A 25 10.99 -5.96 -0.77
N GLY A 26 11.45 -4.92 -0.09
CA GLY A 26 10.64 -3.77 0.35
C GLY A 26 10.18 -2.81 -0.76
N SER A 27 10.74 -2.91 -1.97
CA SER A 27 10.57 -1.98 -3.11
C SER A 27 10.48 -0.52 -2.67
N VAL A 28 11.65 0.11 -2.47
CA VAL A 28 11.75 1.55 -2.15
C VAL A 28 11.35 2.47 -3.30
N ASN A 29 11.36 1.98 -4.54
CA ASN A 29 11.13 2.80 -5.72
C ASN A 29 9.93 2.30 -6.52
N PHE A 30 9.15 3.23 -7.06
CA PHE A 30 7.92 2.95 -7.81
C PHE A 30 7.96 3.54 -9.21
N LYS A 31 7.25 2.90 -10.12
CA LYS A 31 7.03 3.42 -11.47
C LYS A 31 5.56 3.27 -11.83
N PHE A 32 4.97 4.35 -12.30
CA PHE A 32 3.55 4.39 -12.64
C PHE A 32 3.40 4.92 -14.05
N GLY A 33 2.56 4.26 -14.85
CA GLY A 33 2.23 4.80 -16.17
C GLY A 33 1.18 5.89 -16.06
N VAL A 34 1.24 6.87 -16.95
CA VAL A 34 0.26 7.96 -17.05
C VAL A 34 -0.19 8.04 -18.50
N LEU A 35 -1.44 7.66 -18.75
CA LEU A 35 -2.04 7.62 -20.07
C LEU A 35 -3.07 8.75 -20.20
N TYR A 36 -2.93 9.57 -21.24
CA TYR A 36 -3.92 10.58 -21.60
C TYR A 36 -4.96 10.03 -22.59
N THR A 37 -6.23 10.26 -22.29
CA THR A 37 -7.39 9.81 -23.07
C THR A 37 -8.25 11.00 -23.46
N ARG A 38 -8.43 11.21 -24.76
CA ARG A 38 -9.34 12.23 -25.31
C ARG A 38 -10.80 11.76 -25.21
N PRO A 39 -11.78 12.67 -25.28
CA PRO A 39 -13.19 12.28 -25.32
C PRO A 39 -13.45 11.27 -26.44
N ALA A 40 -14.31 10.29 -26.16
CA ALA A 40 -14.73 9.22 -27.08
C ALA A 40 -13.66 8.19 -27.51
N GLN A 41 -12.41 8.28 -27.06
CA GLN A 41 -11.43 7.22 -27.31
C GLN A 41 -11.76 5.95 -26.50
N VAL A 42 -11.77 4.79 -27.17
CA VAL A 42 -12.16 3.50 -26.57
C VAL A 42 -11.17 2.37 -26.88
N SER A 43 -10.04 2.68 -27.51
CA SER A 43 -8.99 1.71 -27.79
C SER A 43 -7.63 2.19 -27.30
N ASP A 44 -6.79 1.26 -26.88
CA ASP A 44 -5.42 1.55 -26.47
C ASP A 44 -4.59 2.18 -27.59
N ASP A 45 -4.69 1.69 -28.83
CA ASP A 45 -3.98 2.25 -29.98
C ASP A 45 -4.27 3.75 -30.18
N GLU A 46 -5.52 4.19 -29.99
CA GLU A 46 -5.90 5.61 -30.04
C GLU A 46 -5.29 6.40 -28.88
N MET A 47 -5.42 5.90 -27.65
CA MET A 47 -4.91 6.57 -26.45
C MET A 47 -3.39 6.71 -26.47
N PHE A 48 -2.68 5.65 -26.86
CA PHE A 48 -1.21 5.67 -26.97
C PHE A 48 -0.72 6.53 -28.14
N SER A 49 -1.54 6.79 -29.15
CA SER A 49 -1.20 7.65 -30.29
C SER A 49 -1.32 9.15 -29.99
N ASN A 50 -1.82 9.54 -28.82
CA ASN A 50 -1.90 10.95 -28.43
C ASN A 50 -0.50 11.56 -28.27
N GLU A 51 -0.12 12.49 -29.16
CA GLU A 51 1.17 13.19 -29.11
C GLU A 51 1.19 14.28 -28.03
N ASN A 52 0.06 14.97 -27.85
CA ASN A 52 -0.11 16.09 -26.91
C ASN A 52 -1.34 15.87 -26.03
N GLY A 53 -1.25 16.33 -24.77
CA GLY A 53 -2.36 16.41 -23.83
C GLY A 53 -3.09 17.74 -23.89
N SER A 54 -4.10 17.91 -23.04
CA SER A 54 -4.76 19.20 -22.76
C SER A 54 -3.98 20.01 -21.72
N GLU A 55 -4.34 21.30 -21.55
CA GLU A 55 -3.74 22.16 -20.52
C GLU A 55 -4.02 21.62 -19.11
N GLU A 56 -5.20 21.04 -18.91
CA GLU A 56 -5.60 20.38 -17.67
C GLU A 56 -4.77 19.11 -17.42
N PHE A 57 -4.47 18.33 -18.47
CA PHE A 57 -3.56 17.19 -18.36
C PHE A 57 -2.14 17.63 -17.99
N ASP A 58 -1.60 18.66 -18.63
CA ASP A 58 -0.27 19.18 -18.31
C ASP A 58 -0.22 19.68 -16.86
N ARG A 59 -1.26 20.37 -16.39
CA ARG A 59 -1.41 20.77 -14.98
C ARG A 59 -1.45 19.58 -14.02
N PHE A 60 -2.19 18.54 -14.38
CA PHE A 60 -2.25 17.29 -13.61
C PHE A 60 -0.87 16.61 -13.54
N THR A 61 -0.14 16.53 -14.65
CA THR A 61 1.22 15.95 -14.62
C THR A 61 2.19 16.78 -13.79
N GLY A 62 2.06 18.11 -13.79
CA GLY A 62 2.83 19.01 -12.92
C GLY A 62 2.46 18.88 -11.44
N LEU A 63 1.22 18.49 -11.13
CA LEU A 63 0.79 18.16 -9.77
C LEU A 63 1.44 16.86 -9.29
N LEU A 64 1.59 15.85 -10.15
CA LEU A 64 2.20 14.57 -9.76
C LEU A 64 3.67 14.71 -9.34
N GLY A 65 4.43 15.56 -10.03
CA GLY A 65 5.85 15.75 -9.73
C GLY A 65 6.55 16.74 -10.65
N GLU A 66 7.88 16.81 -10.52
CA GLU A 66 8.72 17.69 -11.31
C GLU A 66 9.03 17.09 -12.68
N LYS A 67 9.00 17.93 -13.73
CA LYS A 67 9.43 17.54 -15.07
C LYS A 67 10.95 17.54 -15.16
N VAL A 68 11.54 16.35 -15.24
CA VAL A 68 13.01 16.14 -15.19
C VAL A 68 13.60 15.77 -16.55
N ARG A 69 14.83 16.20 -16.82
CA ARG A 69 15.59 15.81 -18.01
C ARG A 69 16.18 14.42 -17.82
N LEU A 70 15.88 13.49 -18.73
CA LEU A 70 16.35 12.10 -18.62
C LEU A 70 17.84 11.94 -18.92
N LYS A 71 18.37 12.66 -19.91
CA LYS A 71 19.79 12.56 -20.25
C LYS A 71 20.65 13.09 -19.11
N GLY A 72 21.49 12.22 -18.55
CA GLY A 72 22.33 12.54 -17.39
C GLY A 72 21.61 12.44 -16.05
N TRP A 73 20.38 11.90 -16.01
CA TRP A 73 19.67 11.63 -14.76
C TRP A 73 20.39 10.57 -13.94
N ASP A 74 20.65 10.87 -12.67
CA ASP A 74 21.45 10.07 -11.74
C ASP A 74 20.62 9.39 -10.63
N LYS A 75 19.33 9.69 -10.57
CA LYS A 75 18.37 9.08 -9.63
C LYS A 75 17.59 7.91 -10.23
N TYR A 76 16.58 7.40 -9.52
CA TYR A 76 15.75 6.31 -10.04
C TYR A 76 15.15 6.64 -11.42
N LYS A 77 15.36 5.74 -12.38
CA LYS A 77 15.03 5.98 -13.80
C LYS A 77 13.81 5.23 -14.33
N GLY A 78 13.18 4.37 -13.53
CA GLY A 78 11.98 3.61 -13.93
C GLY A 78 12.14 2.66 -15.14
N GLY A 79 13.36 2.49 -15.68
CA GLY A 79 13.61 1.77 -16.93
C GLY A 79 13.67 2.65 -18.19
N LEU A 80 13.64 3.99 -18.02
CA LEU A 80 13.86 4.96 -19.09
C LEU A 80 15.35 5.09 -19.45
N ASP A 81 15.63 5.55 -20.68
CA ASP A 81 16.97 5.83 -21.19
C ASP A 81 17.49 7.17 -20.65
N VAL A 82 18.61 7.11 -19.92
CA VAL A 82 19.29 8.27 -19.34
C VAL A 82 20.59 8.65 -20.07
N LYS A 83 20.98 7.90 -21.11
CA LYS A 83 22.24 8.13 -21.84
C LYS A 83 22.03 8.89 -23.14
N GLY A 84 21.02 8.48 -23.91
CA GLY A 84 20.74 9.03 -25.22
C GLY A 84 19.60 10.04 -25.16
N ASP A 85 18.40 9.52 -25.40
CA ASP A 85 17.07 10.16 -25.47
C ASP A 85 16.04 9.17 -26.09
N MET A 86 16.35 7.86 -26.09
CA MET A 86 15.58 6.85 -26.83
C MET A 86 14.16 6.68 -26.28
N THR A 87 13.93 7.03 -25.01
CA THR A 87 12.62 6.96 -24.34
C THR A 87 12.04 8.35 -24.08
N GLY A 88 12.39 9.33 -24.92
CA GLY A 88 11.98 10.71 -24.74
C GLY A 88 13.04 11.54 -24.02
N ARG A 89 12.84 12.86 -24.01
CA ARG A 89 13.78 13.80 -23.39
C ARG A 89 13.48 14.09 -21.92
N TYR A 90 12.21 14.02 -21.56
CA TYR A 90 11.75 14.40 -20.23
C TYR A 90 10.79 13.35 -19.70
N SER A 91 10.64 13.30 -18.38
CA SER A 91 9.64 12.53 -17.67
C SER A 91 9.19 13.34 -16.45
N VAL A 92 8.28 12.79 -15.65
CA VAL A 92 7.83 13.39 -14.39
C VAL A 92 8.33 12.50 -13.25
N TYR A 93 8.89 13.12 -12.22
CA TYR A 93 9.51 12.45 -11.10
C TYR A 93 9.15 13.14 -9.79
N THR A 94 8.99 12.36 -8.72
CA THR A 94 8.84 12.89 -7.36
C THR A 94 9.48 11.95 -6.34
N ILE A 95 9.79 12.50 -5.17
CA ILE A 95 10.09 11.71 -3.97
C ILE A 95 8.89 11.87 -3.03
N TYR A 96 8.41 10.77 -2.49
CA TYR A 96 7.32 10.77 -1.51
C TYR A 96 7.66 9.85 -0.34
N GLU A 97 7.76 10.41 0.87
CA GLU A 97 8.12 9.67 2.09
C GLU A 97 9.36 8.76 1.90
N GLY A 98 10.40 9.29 1.27
CA GLY A 98 11.64 8.56 0.96
C GLY A 98 11.59 7.63 -0.26
N HIS A 99 10.42 7.43 -0.88
CA HIS A 99 10.27 6.59 -2.06
C HIS A 99 10.45 7.40 -3.34
N GLU A 100 11.32 6.94 -4.24
CA GLU A 100 11.47 7.57 -5.55
C GLU A 100 10.41 7.07 -6.53
N ILE A 101 9.71 7.98 -7.21
CA ILE A 101 8.62 7.65 -8.12
C ILE A 101 8.92 8.22 -9.50
N MET A 102 8.97 7.35 -10.50
CA MET A 102 9.13 7.72 -11.91
C MET A 102 7.82 7.51 -12.67
N PHE A 103 7.33 8.55 -13.37
CA PHE A 103 6.09 8.45 -14.14
C PHE A 103 6.34 8.26 -15.63
N HIS A 104 5.84 7.16 -16.20
CA HIS A 104 5.86 6.94 -17.64
C HIS A 104 4.69 7.68 -18.31
N VAL A 105 4.91 8.97 -18.62
CA VAL A 105 3.87 9.82 -19.23
C VAL A 105 3.78 9.57 -20.74
N SER A 106 2.61 9.16 -21.22
CA SER A 106 2.41 8.72 -22.61
C SER A 106 2.81 9.77 -23.64
N THR A 107 2.51 11.05 -23.39
CA THR A 107 2.83 12.18 -24.28
C THR A 107 4.31 12.59 -24.25
N LEU A 108 5.07 12.18 -23.22
CA LEU A 108 6.51 12.46 -23.12
C LEU A 108 7.38 11.32 -23.69
N LEU A 109 6.79 10.13 -23.88
CA LEU A 109 7.44 9.01 -24.56
C LEU A 109 7.45 9.22 -26.08
N PRO A 110 8.43 8.64 -26.81
CA PRO A 110 8.54 8.81 -28.26
C PRO A 110 7.28 8.35 -28.98
N TYR A 111 6.88 9.11 -30.00
CA TYR A 111 5.79 8.77 -30.90
C TYR A 111 6.35 8.34 -32.26
N SER A 112 5.73 7.33 -32.86
CA SER A 112 6.08 6.86 -34.20
C SER A 112 4.84 6.77 -35.08
N LYS A 113 4.74 7.63 -36.10
CA LYS A 113 3.61 7.65 -37.07
C LYS A 113 3.42 6.32 -37.79
N ASP A 114 4.52 5.63 -38.08
CA ASP A 114 4.52 4.36 -38.81
C ASP A 114 4.14 3.16 -37.92
N ASN A 115 4.01 3.37 -36.60
CA ASN A 115 3.71 2.30 -35.64
C ASN A 115 2.38 2.60 -34.93
N ARG A 116 1.25 2.19 -35.53
CA ARG A 116 -0.09 2.39 -34.96
C ARG A 116 -0.23 1.84 -33.53
N GLN A 117 0.48 0.77 -33.19
CA GLN A 117 0.42 0.18 -31.85
C GLN A 117 1.27 0.92 -30.81
N GLN A 118 2.12 1.86 -31.24
CA GLN A 118 3.02 2.62 -30.36
C GLN A 118 3.78 1.71 -29.37
N VAL A 119 4.40 0.64 -29.92
CA VAL A 119 5.01 -0.44 -29.13
C VAL A 119 5.98 0.08 -28.07
N GLU A 120 6.78 1.11 -28.37
CA GLU A 120 7.70 1.68 -27.38
C GLU A 120 6.97 2.33 -26.19
N ARG A 121 5.82 2.98 -26.40
CA ARG A 121 5.01 3.52 -25.32
C ARG A 121 4.37 2.40 -24.50
N LYS A 122 3.79 1.40 -25.18
CA LYS A 122 3.20 0.21 -24.55
C LYS A 122 4.23 -0.61 -23.77
N ARG A 123 5.50 -0.64 -24.22
CA ARG A 123 6.59 -1.35 -23.53
C ARG A 123 6.89 -0.76 -22.16
N HIS A 124 6.70 0.54 -21.95
CA HIS A 124 6.87 1.15 -20.65
C HIS A 124 5.57 1.07 -19.84
N ILE A 125 4.54 1.78 -20.29
CA ILE A 125 3.25 1.94 -19.59
C ILE A 125 2.51 0.60 -19.45
N GLY A 126 2.48 -0.19 -20.52
CA GLY A 126 1.83 -1.50 -20.52
C GLY A 126 2.55 -2.54 -19.67
N ASN A 127 3.79 -2.29 -19.23
CA ASN A 127 4.51 -3.15 -18.28
C ASN A 127 4.46 -2.61 -16.84
N ASP A 128 3.81 -1.48 -16.61
CA ASP A 128 3.59 -0.96 -15.27
C ASP A 128 2.39 -1.68 -14.62
N ILE A 129 2.55 -1.97 -13.33
CA ILE A 129 1.54 -2.68 -12.53
C ILE A 129 0.34 -1.77 -12.28
N VAL A 130 0.61 -0.49 -12.03
CA VAL A 130 -0.41 0.53 -11.76
C VAL A 130 -0.31 1.63 -12.81
N ASN A 131 -1.45 1.96 -13.40
CA ASN A 131 -1.56 2.99 -14.43
C ASN A 131 -2.58 4.06 -14.04
N ILE A 132 -2.19 5.32 -14.18
CA ILE A 132 -3.09 6.46 -14.12
C ILE A 132 -3.66 6.68 -15.53
N VAL A 133 -4.98 6.78 -15.65
CA VAL A 133 -5.65 7.16 -16.91
C VAL A 133 -6.33 8.49 -16.71
N TYR A 134 -5.81 9.54 -17.34
CA TYR A 134 -6.43 10.84 -17.33
C TYR A 134 -7.46 10.94 -18.47
N VAL A 135 -8.73 11.10 -18.13
CA VAL A 135 -9.84 11.25 -19.08
C VAL A 135 -10.20 12.73 -19.21
N ASP A 136 -10.01 13.25 -20.41
CA ASP A 136 -10.37 14.61 -20.77
C ASP A 136 -11.87 14.69 -21.08
N GLY A 137 -12.54 15.78 -20.68
CA GLY A 137 -13.98 15.99 -20.89
C GLY A 137 -14.85 15.91 -19.64
N GLY A 138 -14.33 15.44 -18.50
CA GLY A 138 -15.01 15.49 -17.19
C GLY A 138 -15.74 14.20 -16.79
N PRO A 139 -16.69 14.26 -15.82
CA PRO A 139 -17.29 13.07 -15.19
C PRO A 139 -18.10 12.17 -16.13
N SER A 140 -18.76 12.73 -17.14
CA SER A 140 -19.59 11.95 -18.08
C SER A 140 -18.71 11.05 -18.94
N GLU A 141 -17.63 11.60 -19.48
CA GLU A 141 -16.63 10.94 -20.31
C GLU A 141 -15.86 9.90 -19.49
N MET A 142 -15.52 10.24 -18.24
CA MET A 142 -14.90 9.32 -17.29
C MET A 142 -15.76 8.08 -17.05
N SER A 143 -17.09 8.22 -16.98
CA SER A 143 -18.01 7.10 -16.75
C SER A 143 -18.04 6.08 -17.89
N HIS A 144 -17.62 6.48 -19.09
CA HIS A 144 -17.52 5.60 -20.26
C HIS A 144 -16.21 4.81 -20.31
N PHE A 145 -15.20 5.18 -19.50
CA PHE A 145 -13.95 4.46 -19.47
C PHE A 145 -14.16 3.01 -18.96
N ASN A 146 -13.57 2.06 -19.68
CA ASN A 146 -13.56 0.66 -19.29
C ASN A 146 -12.10 0.15 -19.29
N PRO A 147 -11.63 -0.49 -18.21
CA PRO A 147 -10.29 -1.08 -18.16
C PRO A 147 -9.95 -2.01 -19.33
N SER A 148 -10.95 -2.69 -19.92
CA SER A 148 -10.76 -3.59 -21.08
C SER A 148 -10.32 -2.87 -22.36
N PHE A 149 -10.41 -1.54 -22.41
CA PHE A 149 -9.88 -0.74 -23.51
C PHE A 149 -8.36 -0.81 -23.59
N ILE A 150 -7.68 -1.04 -22.46
CA ILE A 150 -6.23 -1.12 -22.35
C ILE A 150 -5.80 -2.57 -22.20
N LYS A 151 -5.11 -3.10 -23.22
CA LYS A 151 -4.63 -4.49 -23.24
C LYS A 151 -3.25 -4.59 -22.60
N SER A 152 -3.19 -5.08 -21.36
CA SER A 152 -1.94 -5.40 -20.68
C SER A 152 -2.07 -6.68 -19.85
N GLN A 153 -1.00 -7.47 -19.77
CA GLN A 153 -0.88 -8.60 -18.84
C GLN A 153 -0.20 -8.23 -17.52
N PHE A 154 0.34 -7.01 -17.42
CA PHE A 154 1.08 -6.53 -16.25
C PHE A 154 0.30 -5.52 -15.45
N THR A 155 -0.61 -4.76 -16.07
CA THR A 155 -1.42 -3.78 -15.37
C THR A 155 -2.52 -4.46 -14.58
N HIS A 156 -2.47 -4.31 -13.26
CA HIS A 156 -3.44 -4.88 -12.33
C HIS A 156 -4.33 -3.81 -11.68
N VAL A 157 -3.92 -2.54 -11.75
CA VAL A 157 -4.66 -1.41 -11.17
C VAL A 157 -4.69 -0.23 -12.13
N PHE A 158 -5.88 0.36 -12.32
CA PHE A 158 -6.09 1.61 -13.03
C PHE A 158 -6.64 2.68 -12.07
N ALA A 159 -5.96 3.81 -11.97
CA ALA A 159 -6.46 5.02 -11.34
C ALA A 159 -6.95 5.99 -12.42
N VAL A 160 -8.26 6.03 -12.64
CA VAL A 160 -8.87 6.89 -13.66
C VAL A 160 -9.15 8.24 -13.03
N VAL A 161 -8.66 9.30 -13.65
CA VAL A 161 -8.72 10.67 -13.14
C VAL A 161 -9.38 11.57 -14.18
N SER A 162 -10.29 12.44 -13.75
CA SER A 162 -10.80 13.54 -14.57
C SER A 162 -10.86 14.81 -13.74
N TYR A 163 -10.60 15.96 -14.35
CA TYR A 163 -10.81 17.25 -13.71
C TYR A 163 -12.15 17.85 -14.15
N SER A 164 -12.98 18.26 -13.19
CA SER A 164 -14.22 19.00 -13.44
C SER A 164 -13.91 20.49 -13.38
N THR A 165 -14.04 21.18 -14.52
CA THR A 165 -13.89 22.65 -14.57
C THR A 165 -14.99 23.35 -13.80
N ASP A 166 -16.20 22.77 -13.79
CA ASP A 166 -17.38 23.36 -13.15
C ASP A 166 -17.32 23.23 -11.62
N ASP A 167 -16.86 22.09 -11.12
CA ASP A 167 -16.74 21.82 -9.67
C ASP A 167 -15.38 22.23 -9.09
N HIS A 168 -14.44 22.66 -9.95
CA HIS A 168 -13.04 22.94 -9.63
C HIS A 168 -12.37 21.83 -8.80
N GLY A 169 -12.49 20.58 -9.25
CA GLY A 169 -12.00 19.43 -8.49
C GLY A 169 -11.65 18.22 -9.35
N TYR A 170 -10.79 17.36 -8.79
CA TYR A 170 -10.43 16.07 -9.38
C TYR A 170 -11.41 14.99 -8.93
N ARG A 171 -11.81 14.13 -9.86
CA ARG A 171 -12.57 12.91 -9.59
C ARG A 171 -11.70 11.70 -9.86
N LEU A 172 -11.77 10.71 -8.97
CA LEU A 172 -10.95 9.49 -9.03
C LEU A 172 -11.82 8.24 -8.99
N ASN A 173 -11.68 7.38 -9.99
CA ASN A 173 -12.23 6.01 -9.96
C ASN A 173 -11.05 5.03 -9.98
N VAL A 174 -11.11 4.00 -9.16
CA VAL A 174 -10.07 2.96 -9.11
C VAL A 174 -10.66 1.65 -9.58
N TYR A 175 -10.00 1.03 -10.56
CA TYR A 175 -10.30 -0.31 -11.03
C TYR A 175 -9.11 -1.20 -10.69
N SER A 176 -9.36 -2.42 -10.24
CA SER A 176 -8.31 -3.41 -10.04
C SER A 176 -8.79 -4.77 -10.54
N GLU A 177 -7.85 -5.64 -10.89
CA GLU A 177 -8.19 -7.05 -11.09
C GLU A 177 -8.80 -7.64 -9.82
N GLU A 178 -9.70 -8.62 -9.98
CA GLU A 178 -10.36 -9.30 -8.86
C GLU A 178 -9.36 -10.01 -7.93
N SER A 179 -8.22 -10.42 -8.47
CA SER A 179 -7.15 -11.09 -7.73
C SER A 179 -6.39 -10.16 -6.77
N VAL A 180 -6.47 -8.85 -6.98
CA VAL A 180 -5.78 -7.83 -6.18
C VAL A 180 -6.57 -7.61 -4.89
N PRO A 181 -5.97 -7.81 -3.70
CA PRO A 181 -6.60 -7.46 -2.43
C PRO A 181 -6.95 -5.96 -2.40
N LEU A 182 -8.02 -5.57 -1.71
CA LEU A 182 -8.31 -4.16 -1.49
C LEU A 182 -7.15 -3.48 -0.77
N PHE A 183 -6.91 -2.23 -1.15
CA PHE A 183 -5.81 -1.43 -0.67
C PHE A 183 -6.29 -0.02 -0.31
N GLY A 184 -5.74 0.54 0.76
CA GLY A 184 -6.08 1.88 1.23
C GLY A 184 -5.34 2.99 0.46
N PRO A 185 -5.65 4.26 0.76
CA PRO A 185 -6.80 4.73 1.54
C PRO A 185 -8.14 4.44 0.85
N SER A 186 -9.25 4.35 1.58
CA SER A 186 -10.59 4.22 0.98
C SER A 186 -10.95 5.49 0.19
N LEU A 187 -11.73 5.34 -0.89
CA LEU A 187 -12.17 6.49 -1.66
C LEU A 187 -13.21 7.31 -0.86
N PRO A 188 -13.17 8.65 -0.92
CA PRO A 188 -14.23 9.47 -0.34
C PRO A 188 -15.55 9.24 -1.09
N CYS A 189 -16.67 9.57 -0.44
CA CYS A 189 -18.01 9.48 -1.03
C CYS A 189 -18.67 10.87 -1.00
N PRO A 190 -18.79 11.58 -2.15
CA PRO A 190 -18.39 11.17 -3.50
C PRO A 190 -16.86 11.18 -3.70
N PRO A 191 -16.33 10.46 -4.70
CA PRO A 191 -14.88 10.34 -4.94
C PRO A 191 -14.30 11.58 -5.64
N VAL A 192 -14.45 12.74 -5.01
CA VAL A 192 -14.12 14.06 -5.54
C VAL A 192 -13.23 14.81 -4.54
N PHE A 193 -12.19 15.46 -5.06
CA PHE A 193 -11.19 16.19 -4.30
C PHE A 193 -11.13 17.64 -4.81
N LYS A 194 -11.39 18.59 -3.92
CA LYS A 194 -11.38 20.04 -4.26
C LYS A 194 -9.99 20.67 -4.12
N LEU A 195 -9.20 20.16 -3.19
CA LEU A 195 -7.84 20.62 -2.96
C LEU A 195 -6.86 19.72 -3.75
N SER A 196 -6.08 20.35 -4.63
CA SER A 196 -5.18 19.63 -5.53
C SER A 196 -4.05 18.90 -4.78
N GLU A 197 -3.52 19.50 -3.71
CA GLU A 197 -2.47 18.85 -2.89
C GLU A 197 -3.00 17.63 -2.12
N GLU A 198 -4.20 17.72 -1.52
CA GLU A 198 -4.82 16.56 -0.86
C GLU A 198 -5.07 15.42 -1.85
N PHE A 199 -5.52 15.77 -3.06
CA PHE A 199 -5.68 14.79 -4.14
C PHE A 199 -4.36 14.12 -4.51
N ARG A 200 -3.28 14.91 -4.64
CA ARG A 200 -1.93 14.40 -4.96
C ARG A 200 -1.45 13.42 -3.91
N GLU A 201 -1.52 13.80 -2.63
CA GLU A 201 -1.10 12.93 -1.52
C GLU A 201 -1.91 11.64 -1.50
N PHE A 202 -3.24 11.76 -1.57
CA PHE A 202 -4.14 10.61 -1.63
C PHE A 202 -3.80 9.69 -2.79
N LEU A 203 -3.64 10.25 -3.99
CA LEU A 203 -3.37 9.49 -5.21
C LEU A 203 -2.04 8.74 -5.10
N ILE A 204 -0.95 9.39 -4.69
CA ILE A 204 0.37 8.75 -4.58
C ILE A 204 0.30 7.58 -3.59
N VAL A 205 -0.27 7.76 -2.40
CA VAL A 205 -0.41 6.68 -1.41
C VAL A 205 -1.28 5.55 -1.96
N LYS A 206 -2.39 5.89 -2.64
CA LYS A 206 -3.29 4.91 -3.25
C LYS A 206 -2.59 4.08 -4.33
N LEU A 207 -1.74 4.68 -5.15
CA LEU A 207 -0.97 3.98 -6.19
C LEU A 207 0.08 3.05 -5.57
N ILE A 208 0.85 3.52 -4.58
CA ILE A 208 1.85 2.71 -3.86
C ILE A 208 1.19 1.48 -3.22
N ASN A 209 0.09 1.70 -2.51
CA ASN A 209 -0.64 0.60 -1.87
C ASN A 209 -1.27 -0.34 -2.89
N GLY A 210 -1.72 0.18 -4.04
CA GLY A 210 -2.22 -0.61 -5.16
C GLY A 210 -1.15 -1.54 -5.74
N GLU A 211 0.07 -1.04 -5.94
CA GLU A 211 1.19 -1.84 -6.41
C GLU A 211 1.60 -2.90 -5.37
N LYS A 212 1.71 -2.50 -4.09
CA LYS A 212 2.01 -3.43 -2.99
C LYS A 212 0.95 -4.52 -2.85
N ALA A 213 -0.32 -4.21 -3.05
CA ALA A 213 -1.39 -5.18 -3.04
C ALA A 213 -1.33 -6.13 -4.24
N ALA A 214 -1.05 -5.59 -5.44
CA ALA A 214 -0.90 -6.40 -6.65
C ALA A 214 0.21 -7.44 -6.53
N PHE A 215 1.28 -7.16 -5.77
CA PHE A 215 2.31 -8.17 -5.53
C PHE A 215 1.86 -9.43 -4.80
N ASN A 216 0.73 -9.38 -4.09
CA ASN A 216 0.14 -10.54 -3.43
C ASN A 216 -0.70 -11.39 -4.38
N THR A 217 -0.86 -11.00 -5.65
CA THR A 217 -1.57 -11.83 -6.63
C THR A 217 -0.75 -13.08 -6.96
N PRO A 218 -1.39 -14.21 -7.31
CA PRO A 218 -0.67 -15.47 -7.56
C PRO A 218 0.43 -15.36 -8.62
N THR A 219 0.23 -14.52 -9.65
CA THR A 219 1.17 -14.33 -10.77
C THR A 219 2.47 -13.66 -10.31
N PHE A 220 2.39 -12.65 -9.46
CA PHE A 220 3.56 -11.95 -8.91
C PHE A 220 4.14 -12.67 -7.71
N ALA A 221 3.31 -13.14 -6.79
CA ALA A 221 3.74 -13.82 -5.57
C ALA A 221 4.59 -15.07 -5.90
N GLN A 222 4.18 -15.90 -6.86
CA GLN A 222 4.95 -17.08 -7.25
C GLN A 222 6.29 -16.73 -7.90
N LYS A 223 6.34 -15.67 -8.71
CA LYS A 223 7.59 -15.20 -9.34
C LYS A 223 8.55 -14.64 -8.29
N ARG A 224 8.01 -13.88 -7.33
CA ARG A 224 8.76 -13.35 -6.19
C ARG A 224 9.30 -14.46 -5.32
N GLU A 225 8.45 -15.41 -4.90
CA GLU A 225 8.84 -16.55 -4.06
C GLU A 225 9.97 -17.36 -4.70
N ARG A 226 9.88 -17.64 -6.01
CA ARG A 226 10.95 -18.34 -6.74
C ARG A 226 12.25 -17.55 -6.77
N THR A 227 12.17 -16.23 -6.97
CA THR A 227 13.35 -15.35 -7.00
C THR A 227 13.99 -15.28 -5.62
N LEU A 228 13.18 -15.08 -4.58
CA LEU A 228 13.62 -15.04 -3.20
C LEU A 228 14.23 -16.38 -2.74
N ASP A 229 13.59 -17.51 -3.07
CA ASP A 229 14.12 -18.84 -2.79
C ASP A 229 15.47 -19.08 -3.50
N MET A 230 15.62 -18.64 -4.75
CA MET A 230 16.90 -18.70 -5.47
C MET A 230 17.96 -17.84 -4.80
N LEU A 231 17.65 -16.57 -4.49
CA LEU A 231 18.60 -15.65 -3.84
C LEU A 231 19.02 -16.13 -2.44
N ILE A 232 18.08 -16.65 -1.65
CA ILE A 232 18.38 -17.21 -0.33
C ILE A 232 19.26 -18.45 -0.46
N LYS A 233 19.00 -19.33 -1.44
CA LYS A 233 19.83 -20.52 -1.69
C LYS A 233 21.25 -20.15 -2.13
N ASP A 234 21.38 -19.15 -2.99
CA ASP A 234 22.68 -18.65 -3.43
C ASP A 234 23.46 -18.05 -2.25
N LEU A 235 22.81 -17.23 -1.42
CA LEU A 235 23.39 -16.67 -0.20
C LEU A 235 23.82 -17.77 0.78
N CYS A 236 22.98 -18.78 0.98
CA CYS A 236 23.33 -19.94 1.80
C CYS A 236 24.53 -20.67 1.21
N SER A 237 24.57 -20.91 -0.09
CA SER A 237 25.68 -21.61 -0.75
C SER A 237 26.99 -20.84 -0.61
N GLU A 238 26.96 -19.52 -0.75
CA GLU A 238 28.15 -18.65 -0.62
C GLU A 238 28.72 -18.69 0.81
N HIS A 239 27.87 -18.54 1.83
CA HIS A 239 28.32 -18.49 3.22
C HIS A 239 28.50 -19.86 3.88
N MET A 240 27.93 -20.92 3.31
CA MET A 240 28.09 -22.30 3.79
C MET A 240 29.16 -23.08 3.00
N GLY A 241 29.66 -22.52 1.90
CA GLY A 241 30.77 -23.09 1.13
C GLY A 241 32.06 -23.11 1.96
N ASP A 242 32.71 -24.28 2.04
CA ASP A 242 34.01 -24.42 2.69
C ASP A 242 34.97 -23.32 2.22
N THR A 243 35.65 -22.67 3.17
CA THR A 243 36.69 -21.65 3.01
C THR A 243 37.95 -22.15 2.26
N SER A 244 37.83 -23.18 1.41
CA SER A 244 38.95 -23.88 0.76
C SER A 244 38.92 -23.88 -0.77
N LYS A 245 37.93 -23.28 -1.44
CA LYS A 245 37.91 -23.19 -2.91
C LYS A 245 37.54 -21.80 -3.40
N SER A 246 38.53 -20.92 -3.36
CA SER A 246 38.66 -19.91 -4.41
C SER A 246 38.68 -20.64 -5.76
N VAL A 247 37.75 -20.32 -6.65
CA VAL A 247 37.97 -20.05 -8.09
C VAL A 247 36.62 -19.94 -8.81
N SER A 248 36.42 -18.74 -9.38
CA SER A 248 35.54 -18.39 -10.51
C SER A 248 34.04 -18.67 -10.43
N HIS A 249 33.28 -17.78 -9.79
CA HIS A 249 32.02 -17.30 -10.37
C HIS A 249 31.85 -15.81 -10.05
N MET A 250 31.38 -15.05 -11.03
CA MET A 250 31.32 -13.58 -11.01
C MET A 250 30.53 -13.06 -9.79
N PRO A 251 31.03 -12.06 -9.04
CA PRO A 251 30.26 -11.43 -7.98
C PRO A 251 29.24 -10.49 -8.62
N MET A 252 27.95 -10.79 -8.47
CA MET A 252 26.85 -9.95 -8.96
C MET A 252 26.48 -8.81 -8.00
N LEU A 253 27.40 -8.34 -7.16
CA LEU A 253 27.25 -7.11 -6.38
C LEU A 253 28.61 -6.40 -6.27
N ASN A 254 28.66 -5.19 -6.81
CA ASN A 254 29.85 -4.41 -7.11
C ASN A 254 30.66 -4.10 -5.83
N ARG A 255 31.71 -4.88 -5.55
CA ARG A 255 32.56 -4.77 -4.36
C ARG A 255 33.73 -3.82 -4.63
N ARG A 256 33.71 -2.61 -4.05
CA ARG A 256 34.95 -1.86 -3.74
C ARG A 256 35.34 -2.21 -2.32
N THR A 257 36.43 -2.94 -2.16
CA THR A 257 36.88 -3.61 -0.93
C THR A 257 37.62 -2.66 0.01
N PHE A 258 37.28 -2.73 1.31
CA PHE A 258 37.94 -2.04 2.43
C PHE A 258 38.53 -3.06 3.42
N SER A 259 39.08 -4.16 2.92
CA SER A 259 39.60 -5.26 3.76
C SER A 259 41.09 -5.46 3.50
N ASP A 260 41.92 -4.68 4.18
CA ASP A 260 43.37 -4.92 4.25
C ASP A 260 43.95 -4.34 5.55
N VAL A 261 43.42 -4.73 6.72
CA VAL A 261 44.21 -4.68 7.95
C VAL A 261 43.72 -5.74 8.93
N LEU A 262 44.65 -6.62 9.32
CA LEU A 262 44.79 -7.36 10.59
C LEU A 262 44.84 -8.89 10.48
N SER A 263 45.93 -9.43 11.04
CA SER A 263 46.39 -10.81 11.02
C SER A 263 45.81 -11.67 12.15
N ASP A 264 45.66 -12.97 11.89
CA ASP A 264 45.14 -14.01 12.80
C ASP A 264 46.06 -14.32 14.01
N PRO A 265 45.49 -14.57 15.22
CA PRO A 265 46.15 -15.33 16.28
C PRO A 265 45.45 -16.68 16.63
N PRO A 266 46.12 -17.61 17.35
CA PRO A 266 45.80 -19.04 17.32
C PRO A 266 44.67 -19.51 18.26
N ARG A 267 44.20 -20.74 17.97
CA ARG A 267 43.01 -21.47 18.44
C ARG A 267 42.75 -21.49 19.97
N GLY A 268 41.57 -20.99 20.38
CA GLY A 268 40.88 -21.27 21.65
C GLY A 268 39.39 -20.91 21.55
N SER A 269 38.47 -21.86 21.78
CA SER A 269 37.09 -21.77 21.26
C SER A 269 36.17 -20.73 21.91
N ARG A 270 36.43 -20.27 23.14
CA ARG A 270 35.56 -19.30 23.83
C ARG A 270 35.88 -17.83 23.50
N ARG A 271 37.17 -17.47 23.48
CA ARG A 271 37.62 -16.13 23.05
C ARG A 271 37.34 -15.86 21.57
N ARG A 272 37.39 -16.89 20.72
CA ARG A 272 37.05 -16.76 19.29
C ARG A 272 35.55 -16.52 19.08
N GLU A 273 34.72 -17.16 19.90
CA GLU A 273 33.27 -16.95 19.87
C GLU A 273 32.90 -15.56 20.39
N GLU A 274 33.51 -15.11 21.49
CA GLU A 274 33.36 -13.74 22.01
C GLU A 274 33.85 -12.69 20.99
N ALA A 275 35.03 -12.88 20.39
CA ALA A 275 35.55 -11.99 19.35
C ALA A 275 34.65 -11.97 18.11
N ARG A 276 34.07 -13.12 17.74
CA ARG A 276 33.09 -13.20 16.64
C ARG A 276 31.82 -12.42 16.98
N GLN A 277 31.25 -12.60 18.17
CA GLN A 277 30.07 -11.85 18.61
C GLN A 277 30.33 -10.34 18.59
N VAL A 278 31.50 -9.92 19.05
CA VAL A 278 31.93 -8.50 18.99
C VAL A 278 31.98 -8.01 17.54
N GLU A 279 32.50 -8.81 16.61
CA GLU A 279 32.58 -8.42 15.20
C GLU A 279 31.20 -8.35 14.52
N PHE A 280 30.27 -9.28 14.81
CA PHE A 280 28.87 -9.19 14.39
C PHE A 280 28.19 -7.91 14.91
N VAL A 281 28.42 -7.56 16.18
CA VAL A 281 27.88 -6.32 16.77
C VAL A 281 28.47 -5.10 16.06
N ARG A 282 29.79 -5.09 15.83
CA ARG A 282 30.49 -3.98 15.18
C ARG A 282 30.01 -3.76 13.74
N ILE A 283 29.88 -4.81 12.95
CA ILE A 283 29.37 -4.74 11.57
C ILE A 283 27.92 -4.26 11.57
N GLY A 284 27.06 -4.82 12.43
CA GLY A 284 25.67 -4.36 12.57
C GLY A 284 25.55 -2.88 12.96
N GLN A 285 26.40 -2.39 13.87
CA GLN A 285 26.46 -0.98 14.25
C GLN A 285 26.94 -0.08 13.11
N ALA A 286 27.94 -0.52 12.33
CA ALA A 286 28.45 0.20 11.18
C ALA A 286 27.39 0.30 10.06
N LEU A 287 26.67 -0.79 9.78
CA LEU A 287 25.56 -0.80 8.81
C LEU A 287 24.47 0.17 9.25
N LYS A 288 24.06 0.14 10.52
CA LYS A 288 23.08 1.08 11.08
C LYS A 288 23.50 2.54 10.91
N LEU A 289 24.78 2.85 11.14
CA LEU A 289 25.32 4.19 10.96
C LEU A 289 25.30 4.61 9.49
N ASP A 290 25.68 3.72 8.56
CA ASP A 290 25.67 3.98 7.12
C ASP A 290 24.24 4.27 6.61
N THR A 291 23.25 3.49 7.05
CA THR A 291 21.83 3.73 6.73
C THR A 291 21.37 5.11 7.26
N ILE A 292 21.81 5.51 8.47
CA ILE A 292 21.54 6.85 9.04
C ILE A 292 22.19 7.96 8.20
N VAL A 293 23.44 7.79 7.79
CA VAL A 293 24.18 8.80 7.01
C VAL A 293 23.60 8.97 5.60
N LYS A 294 23.11 7.89 4.98
CA LYS A 294 22.47 7.93 3.66
C LYS A 294 21.09 8.59 3.67
N GLY A 295 20.46 8.73 4.83
CA GLY A 295 19.07 9.20 4.94
C GLY A 295 18.04 8.13 4.56
N ASP A 296 18.48 6.90 4.28
CA ASP A 296 17.66 5.72 4.00
C ASP A 296 17.21 5.02 5.29
N ALA A 297 17.92 5.26 6.39
CA ALA A 297 17.32 5.04 7.69
C ALA A 297 16.11 5.96 7.78
N PRO A 298 15.03 5.54 8.44
CA PRO A 298 14.01 6.47 8.90
C PRO A 298 14.66 7.42 9.94
N THR A 299 15.54 8.31 9.50
CA THR A 299 16.07 9.39 10.30
C THR A 299 14.96 10.39 10.44
N SER A 300 14.50 10.53 11.68
CA SER A 300 13.69 11.64 12.20
C SER A 300 12.18 11.43 12.29
N LEU A 301 11.74 10.27 12.78
CA LEU A 301 10.67 10.27 13.80
C LEU A 301 11.06 9.56 15.10
N ALA A 302 12.25 8.95 15.19
CA ALA A 302 12.66 8.21 16.39
C ALA A 302 13.56 8.97 17.38
N THR A 303 13.95 10.24 17.14
CA THR A 303 14.87 10.91 18.09
C THR A 303 14.75 12.43 18.26
N THR A 304 13.81 13.12 17.62
CA THR A 304 13.50 14.53 17.97
C THR A 304 12.00 14.75 17.98
N GLY A 305 11.43 14.60 19.17
CA GLY A 305 10.03 14.82 19.46
C GLY A 305 9.74 14.27 20.84
N LEU A 306 9.99 15.08 21.87
CA LEU A 306 9.24 14.93 23.12
C LEU A 306 7.76 14.80 22.71
N PHE A 307 7.16 13.65 23.02
CA PHE A 307 5.79 13.25 22.67
C PHE A 307 5.53 12.80 21.21
N LYS A 308 6.04 11.62 20.83
CA LYS A 308 5.26 10.74 19.95
C LYS A 308 5.20 9.35 20.56
N ARG A 309 3.97 8.94 20.86
CA ARG A 309 3.65 7.66 21.48
C ARG A 309 4.04 6.52 20.55
N ALA A 310 4.53 5.42 21.09
CA ALA A 310 4.81 4.24 20.27
C ALA A 310 3.52 3.73 19.60
N PRO A 311 3.55 3.09 18.41
CA PRO A 311 2.32 2.65 17.73
C PRO A 311 1.51 1.61 18.50
N TRP A 312 2.10 0.95 19.50
CA TRP A 312 1.43 0.06 20.45
C TRP A 312 1.08 0.74 21.79
N GLU A 313 1.44 2.01 21.95
CA GLU A 313 1.18 2.74 23.17
C GLU A 313 -0.31 3.11 23.23
N PRO A 314 -1.01 2.74 24.30
CA PRO A 314 -2.44 3.02 24.42
C PRO A 314 -2.70 4.52 24.35
N GLN A 315 -3.53 4.93 23.39
CA GLN A 315 -4.05 6.28 23.29
C GLN A 315 -5.30 6.40 24.14
N CYS A 316 -5.33 7.40 25.03
CA CYS A 316 -6.55 7.74 25.74
C CYS A 316 -7.42 8.54 24.78
N PHE A 317 -8.50 7.92 24.32
CA PHE A 317 -9.42 8.50 23.34
C PHE A 317 -10.51 9.34 24.01
N TYR A 318 -10.97 8.91 25.19
CA TYR A 318 -11.97 9.59 26.00
C TYR A 318 -11.69 9.32 27.48
N PRO A 319 -11.31 10.33 28.29
CA PRO A 319 -10.83 10.09 29.66
C PRO A 319 -11.94 9.68 30.64
N ASP A 320 -13.14 10.25 30.51
CA ASP A 320 -14.22 10.12 31.50
C ASP A 320 -15.51 9.52 30.90
N PHE A 321 -15.40 8.34 30.29
CA PHE A 321 -16.57 7.65 29.73
C PHE A 321 -17.30 6.85 30.82
N ASN A 322 -18.47 7.33 31.23
CA ASN A 322 -19.18 6.88 32.44
C ASN A 322 -19.96 5.54 32.30
N HIS A 323 -19.67 4.74 31.28
CA HIS A 323 -20.39 3.51 30.98
C HIS A 323 -19.44 2.33 30.81
N GLU A 324 -19.88 1.15 31.25
CA GLU A 324 -19.05 -0.06 31.15
C GLU A 324 -19.05 -0.56 29.70
N ILE A 325 -17.87 -0.64 29.10
CA ILE A 325 -17.70 -1.04 27.69
C ILE A 325 -17.69 -2.57 27.61
N SER A 326 -18.60 -3.12 26.81
CA SER A 326 -18.71 -4.57 26.56
C SER A 326 -17.93 -5.02 25.32
N CYS A 327 -17.97 -4.23 24.26
CA CYS A 327 -17.21 -4.44 23.02
C CYS A 327 -17.18 -3.13 22.23
N GLY A 328 -16.23 -3.01 21.31
CA GLY A 328 -16.03 -1.81 20.51
C GLY A 328 -15.13 -2.08 19.32
N ASP A 329 -15.17 -1.17 18.35
CA ASP A 329 -14.28 -1.21 17.19
C ASP A 329 -14.02 0.22 16.71
N SER A 330 -12.90 0.41 16.02
CA SER A 330 -12.48 1.71 15.51
C SER A 330 -13.19 2.05 14.21
N TRP A 331 -13.47 3.34 14.02
CA TRP A 331 -14.00 3.88 12.77
C TRP A 331 -13.22 5.15 12.37
N GLY A 332 -12.35 5.00 11.39
CA GLY A 332 -11.36 5.97 10.99
C GLY A 332 -10.32 6.20 12.09
N ASP A 333 -9.61 7.33 11.99
CA ASP A 333 -8.57 7.69 12.95
C ASP A 333 -9.12 8.43 14.18
N SER A 334 -10.38 8.85 14.14
CA SER A 334 -10.96 9.80 15.09
C SER A 334 -12.37 9.43 15.58
N LYS A 335 -12.84 8.20 15.36
CA LYS A 335 -14.10 7.72 15.93
C LYS A 335 -14.00 6.30 16.47
N LEU A 336 -14.79 6.01 17.48
CA LEU A 336 -14.97 4.67 18.05
C LEU A 336 -16.46 4.38 18.17
N ILE A 337 -16.87 3.15 17.82
CA ILE A 337 -18.21 2.66 18.15
C ILE A 337 -18.06 1.70 19.33
N VAL A 338 -18.69 2.05 20.46
CA VAL A 338 -18.60 1.28 21.71
C VAL A 338 -19.98 0.86 22.19
N ALA A 339 -20.15 -0.43 22.46
CA ALA A 339 -21.34 -0.99 23.06
C ALA A 339 -21.18 -1.08 24.58
N THR A 340 -22.19 -0.62 25.31
CA THR A 340 -22.19 -0.51 26.76
C THR A 340 -23.41 -1.21 27.38
N ASP A 341 -23.50 -1.20 28.70
CA ASP A 341 -24.67 -1.67 29.46
C ASP A 341 -25.92 -0.80 29.24
N VAL A 342 -25.78 0.47 28.87
CA VAL A 342 -26.88 1.43 28.67
C VAL A 342 -27.18 1.78 27.21
N GLY A 343 -26.47 1.18 26.26
CA GLY A 343 -26.68 1.39 24.82
C GLY A 343 -25.38 1.36 24.03
N VAL A 344 -25.45 1.76 22.76
CA VAL A 344 -24.26 1.86 21.89
C VAL A 344 -24.00 3.31 21.56
N TYR A 345 -22.75 3.71 21.66
CA TYR A 345 -22.30 5.09 21.49
C TYR A 345 -21.32 5.19 20.33
N LEU A 346 -21.47 6.25 19.54
CA LEU A 346 -20.42 6.77 18.67
C LEU A 346 -19.65 7.80 19.48
N VAL A 347 -18.37 7.56 19.68
CA VAL A 347 -17.45 8.44 20.41
C VAL A 347 -16.52 9.07 19.39
N GLU A 348 -16.41 10.39 19.40
CA GLU A 348 -15.50 11.13 18.52
C GLU A 348 -14.37 11.75 19.35
N ASP A 349 -13.20 11.91 18.72
CA ASP A 349 -12.06 12.58 19.35
C ASP A 349 -12.43 14.02 19.73
N GLY A 350 -12.04 14.48 20.92
CA GLY A 350 -12.45 15.79 21.47
C GLY A 350 -13.60 15.74 22.50
N ALA A 351 -13.84 14.58 23.10
CA ALA A 351 -14.76 14.37 24.24
C ALA A 351 -16.28 14.50 23.94
N SER A 352 -16.70 14.38 22.68
CA SER A 352 -18.12 14.21 22.32
C SER A 352 -18.49 12.74 22.14
N HIS A 353 -19.68 12.35 22.60
CA HIS A 353 -20.25 11.05 22.30
C HIS A 353 -21.76 11.16 22.05
N LYS A 354 -22.27 10.30 21.16
CA LYS A 354 -23.67 10.26 20.76
C LYS A 354 -24.22 8.85 20.92
N GLN A 355 -25.38 8.72 21.55
CA GLN A 355 -26.06 7.43 21.64
C GLN A 355 -26.75 7.07 20.32
N ILE A 356 -26.21 6.08 19.61
CA ILE A 356 -26.75 5.60 18.33
C ILE A 356 -27.78 4.49 18.48
N PHE A 357 -27.68 3.69 19.56
CA PHE A 357 -28.67 2.69 19.92
C PHE A 357 -29.01 2.77 21.42
N ASP A 358 -30.30 2.65 21.75
CA ASP A 358 -30.78 2.68 23.13
C ASP A 358 -30.45 1.38 23.90
N LYS A 359 -30.66 1.41 25.23
CA LYS A 359 -30.49 0.25 26.11
C LYS A 359 -31.38 -0.96 25.77
N SER A 360 -32.36 -0.82 24.89
CA SER A 360 -33.20 -1.95 24.48
C SER A 360 -32.41 -2.96 23.64
N ILE A 361 -31.28 -2.55 23.05
CA ILE A 361 -30.44 -3.39 22.19
C ILE A 361 -29.19 -3.83 22.97
N SER A 362 -29.11 -5.10 23.33
CA SER A 362 -27.94 -5.66 24.01
C SER A 362 -26.94 -6.18 22.97
N VAL A 363 -25.97 -5.37 22.62
CA VAL A 363 -24.88 -5.75 21.71
C VAL A 363 -23.80 -6.52 22.47
N LYS A 364 -23.34 -7.64 21.91
CA LYS A 364 -22.31 -8.50 22.53
C LYS A 364 -21.03 -8.65 21.71
N GLN A 365 -21.11 -8.37 20.42
CA GLN A 365 -19.98 -8.40 19.51
C GLN A 365 -20.28 -7.42 18.38
N LEU A 366 -19.36 -6.53 18.06
CA LEU A 366 -19.50 -5.58 16.97
C LEU A 366 -18.21 -5.49 16.15
N SER A 367 -18.33 -5.16 14.88
CA SER A 367 -17.22 -4.96 13.95
C SER A 367 -17.57 -3.86 12.96
N VAL A 368 -16.69 -2.87 12.86
CA VAL A 368 -16.74 -1.81 11.86
C VAL A 368 -15.96 -2.29 10.65
N VAL A 369 -16.65 -2.44 9.51
CA VAL A 369 -16.02 -2.92 8.27
C VAL A 369 -15.98 -1.76 7.28
N GLU A 370 -15.01 -0.87 7.48
CA GLU A 370 -14.85 0.38 6.71
C GLU A 370 -14.74 0.14 5.21
N ALA A 371 -13.98 -0.88 4.81
CA ALA A 371 -13.81 -1.24 3.40
C ALA A 371 -15.14 -1.51 2.67
N HIS A 372 -16.19 -1.88 3.42
CA HIS A 372 -17.54 -2.12 2.90
C HIS A 372 -18.54 -1.06 3.35
N GLY A 373 -18.14 -0.07 4.15
CA GLY A 373 -19.02 0.99 4.65
C GLY A 373 -20.12 0.50 5.59
N ILE A 374 -19.91 -0.60 6.33
CA ILE A 374 -20.95 -1.22 7.18
C ILE A 374 -20.51 -1.41 8.63
N LEU A 375 -21.50 -1.34 9.52
CA LEU A 375 -21.43 -1.76 10.92
C LEU A 375 -22.14 -3.11 11.05
N LEU A 376 -21.41 -4.12 11.51
CA LEU A 376 -21.94 -5.44 11.84
C LEU A 376 -21.98 -5.62 13.34
N PHE A 377 -23.09 -6.13 13.87
CA PHE A 377 -23.13 -6.50 15.28
C PHE A 377 -24.10 -7.65 15.57
N ARG A 378 -23.79 -8.34 16.66
CA ARG A 378 -24.65 -9.33 17.29
C ARG A 378 -25.43 -8.69 18.42
N ALA A 379 -26.75 -8.81 18.37
CA ALA A 379 -27.63 -8.39 19.45
C ALA A 379 -28.38 -9.58 20.07
N ASP A 380 -28.44 -9.61 21.40
CA ASP A 380 -29.10 -10.64 22.18
C ASP A 380 -30.49 -10.17 22.63
N LYS A 381 -31.50 -11.04 22.47
CA LYS A 381 -32.87 -10.86 22.98
C LYS A 381 -33.26 -12.07 23.81
N GLY A 382 -32.82 -12.10 25.06
CA GLY A 382 -33.05 -13.24 25.97
C GLY A 382 -32.26 -14.45 25.48
N ARG A 383 -32.96 -15.53 25.07
CA ARG A 383 -32.33 -16.74 24.49
C ARG A 383 -32.16 -16.67 22.96
N ASP A 384 -32.57 -15.59 22.32
CA ASP A 384 -32.56 -15.44 20.85
C ASP A 384 -31.55 -14.35 20.45
N SER A 385 -30.44 -14.73 19.83
CA SER A 385 -29.37 -13.85 19.37
C SER A 385 -29.31 -13.80 17.85
N LYS A 386 -29.10 -12.62 17.27
CA LYS A 386 -29.13 -12.37 15.82
C LYS A 386 -28.08 -11.38 15.39
N MET A 387 -27.69 -11.48 14.12
CA MET A 387 -26.81 -10.53 13.45
C MET A 387 -27.61 -9.42 12.79
N HIS A 388 -27.06 -8.20 12.86
CA HIS A 388 -27.61 -6.99 12.25
C HIS A 388 -26.53 -6.25 11.45
N VAL A 389 -26.94 -5.59 10.35
CA VAL A 389 -26.06 -4.79 9.49
C VAL A 389 -26.66 -3.41 9.29
N PHE A 390 -25.85 -2.38 9.50
CA PHE A 390 -26.20 -0.98 9.20
C PHE A 390 -25.13 -0.37 8.30
N ARG A 391 -25.47 0.68 7.54
CA ARG A 391 -24.44 1.45 6.84
C ARG A 391 -23.78 2.41 7.82
N LEU A 392 -22.48 2.61 7.70
CA LEU A 392 -21.75 3.57 8.54
C LEU A 392 -22.27 5.00 8.31
N SER A 393 -22.61 5.34 7.06
CA SER A 393 -23.24 6.61 6.68
C SER A 393 -24.56 6.90 7.43
N ASP A 394 -25.26 5.88 7.93
CA ASP A 394 -26.50 6.06 8.70
C ASP A 394 -26.27 6.69 10.08
N PHE A 395 -25.00 6.79 10.50
CA PHE A 395 -24.56 7.38 11.76
C PHE A 395 -23.70 8.64 11.54
N GLU A 396 -23.47 9.05 10.29
CA GLU A 396 -22.80 10.29 9.94
C GLU A 396 -23.80 11.46 9.94
N GLY A 397 -23.43 12.61 10.51
CA GLY A 397 -24.26 13.82 10.57
C GLY A 397 -24.52 14.33 11.99
N ASP A 398 -25.12 15.52 12.09
CA ASP A 398 -25.32 16.25 13.34
C ASP A 398 -26.06 15.43 14.43
N ILE A 399 -25.87 15.88 15.67
CA ILE A 399 -26.29 15.25 16.94
C ILE A 399 -27.80 14.92 16.98
N GLU A 400 -28.63 15.49 16.10
CA GLU A 400 -30.08 15.32 16.05
C GLU A 400 -30.59 14.05 15.35
N ALA A 401 -29.75 13.27 14.65
CA ALA A 401 -30.18 11.94 14.18
C ALA A 401 -30.49 11.05 15.39
N GLY A 402 -31.79 10.82 15.64
CA GLY A 402 -32.32 10.23 16.87
C GLY A 402 -31.79 8.82 17.18
N THR A 403 -31.80 8.48 18.47
CA THR A 403 -31.38 7.18 18.98
C THR A 403 -32.30 6.07 18.49
N ARG A 404 -31.73 5.02 17.90
CA ARG A 404 -32.47 3.86 17.38
C ARG A 404 -32.77 2.86 18.49
N GLY A 405 -33.94 2.24 18.43
CA GLY A 405 -34.38 1.22 19.35
C GLY A 405 -34.64 -0.14 18.67
N ARG A 406 -35.20 -1.08 19.43
CA ARG A 406 -35.50 -2.44 18.93
C ARG A 406 -36.36 -2.50 17.66
N ALA A 407 -37.23 -1.52 17.41
CA ALA A 407 -38.08 -1.50 16.23
C ALA A 407 -37.25 -1.37 14.94
N ASP A 408 -36.19 -0.58 14.99
CA ASP A 408 -35.31 -0.26 13.86
C ASP A 408 -34.44 -1.45 13.43
N LEU A 409 -34.27 -2.45 14.30
CA LEU A 409 -33.52 -3.67 14.01
C LEU A 409 -34.22 -4.61 13.03
N LYS A 410 -35.52 -4.45 12.82
CA LYS A 410 -36.34 -5.43 12.09
C LYS A 410 -35.92 -5.56 10.63
N GLU A 411 -35.60 -4.45 9.98
CA GLU A 411 -35.21 -4.38 8.56
C GLU A 411 -33.72 -4.65 8.34
N HIS A 412 -32.91 -4.52 9.40
CA HIS A 412 -31.45 -4.64 9.35
C HIS A 412 -30.94 -6.03 9.77
N ARG A 413 -31.84 -7.01 9.91
CA ARG A 413 -31.52 -8.35 10.40
C ARG A 413 -30.98 -9.24 9.28
N LEU A 414 -29.87 -9.93 9.53
CA LEU A 414 -29.41 -11.00 8.66
C LEU A 414 -30.24 -12.27 8.87
N GLU A 415 -30.81 -12.77 7.78
CA GLU A 415 -31.52 -14.05 7.79
C GLU A 415 -30.58 -15.22 8.14
N LYS A 416 -31.15 -16.33 8.62
CA LYS A 416 -30.39 -17.55 8.98
C LYS A 416 -29.31 -17.40 10.07
N THR A 417 -29.30 -16.28 10.80
CA THR A 417 -28.37 -16.05 11.95
C THR A 417 -29.03 -16.20 13.31
N LYS A 418 -30.22 -16.85 13.38
CA LYS A 418 -30.98 -16.99 14.62
C LYS A 418 -30.28 -17.98 15.57
N GLY A 419 -30.03 -17.56 16.80
CA GLY A 419 -29.32 -18.36 17.81
C GLY A 419 -27.81 -18.16 17.79
N CYS A 420 -27.30 -17.18 17.03
CA CYS A 420 -25.87 -17.03 16.87
C CYS A 420 -25.13 -16.74 18.19
N THR A 421 -24.06 -17.48 18.48
CA THR A 421 -23.27 -17.32 19.71
C THR A 421 -22.01 -16.47 19.49
N THR A 422 -21.50 -16.43 18.26
CA THR A 422 -20.39 -15.57 17.83
C THR A 422 -20.34 -15.55 16.30
N TYR A 423 -19.62 -14.58 15.73
CA TYR A 423 -19.30 -14.57 14.31
C TYR A 423 -17.83 -14.21 14.09
N ALA A 424 -17.33 -14.58 12.92
CA ALA A 424 -16.03 -14.14 12.43
C ALA A 424 -16.19 -13.64 10.99
N ILE A 425 -15.46 -12.60 10.65
CA ILE A 425 -15.41 -12.04 9.30
C ILE A 425 -14.08 -12.38 8.64
N SER A 426 -14.07 -12.53 7.31
CA SER A 426 -12.84 -12.60 6.53
C SER A 426 -12.00 -11.34 6.75
N ARG A 427 -10.68 -11.46 6.54
CA ARG A 427 -9.75 -10.33 6.66
C ARG A 427 -10.30 -9.10 5.92
N PRO A 428 -10.19 -7.89 6.51
CA PRO A 428 -10.52 -6.66 5.81
C PRO A 428 -9.80 -6.64 4.46
N GLY A 429 -10.56 -6.40 3.40
CA GLY A 429 -9.97 -6.17 2.08
C GLY A 429 -10.27 -7.18 0.97
N GLY A 430 -11.19 -8.13 1.15
CA GLY A 430 -11.73 -8.89 0.01
C GLY A 430 -12.78 -8.09 -0.77
N SER A 431 -12.98 -8.38 -2.07
CA SER A 431 -14.10 -7.82 -2.87
C SER A 431 -15.48 -8.20 -2.32
N HIS A 432 -15.53 -9.27 -1.53
CA HIS A 432 -16.71 -9.74 -0.83
C HIS A 432 -16.37 -9.97 0.65
N LEU A 433 -17.23 -9.47 1.53
CA LEU A 433 -17.19 -9.82 2.94
C LEU A 433 -17.75 -11.23 3.14
N ARG A 434 -16.90 -12.15 3.58
CA ARG A 434 -17.34 -13.48 4.02
C ARG A 434 -17.52 -13.46 5.52
N MET A 435 -18.65 -13.96 6.00
CA MET A 435 -18.96 -14.07 7.41
C MET A 435 -19.28 -15.53 7.75
N VAL A 436 -18.67 -16.03 8.81
CA VAL A 436 -19.03 -17.30 9.44
C VAL A 436 -19.73 -16.99 10.75
N VAL A 437 -20.87 -17.63 10.98
CA VAL A 437 -21.67 -17.45 12.19
C VAL A 437 -21.77 -18.79 12.89
N SER A 438 -21.43 -18.82 14.18
CA SER A 438 -21.67 -19.99 15.03
C SER A 438 -23.11 -19.93 15.52
N LEU A 439 -23.89 -20.99 15.31
CA LEU A 439 -25.29 -21.12 15.72
C LEU A 439 -25.46 -22.00 16.96
#